data_AF-Q2H299-F1
#
_entry.id   AF-Q2H299-F1
#
_cell.length_a   1.000
_cell.length_b   1.000
_cell.length_c   1.000
_cell.angle_alpha   90.00
_cell.angle_beta   90.00
_cell.angle_gamma   90.00
#
_symmetry.space_group_name_H-M   'P 1'
#
loop_
_entity.id
_entity.type
_entity.pdbx_description
1 polymer ?
#
loop_
_entity_poly.entity_id
_entity_poly.type
_entity_poly.pdbx_seq_one_letter_code
_entity_poly.pdbx_strand_id
1 'polypeptide(L)'
;MAVCSACRTVLRRHIDILQKLRQRRAHSTNNTPTTATKAGQQQHQIPTPNNVPTLNFWQRLGPLTRAAQAYARAQRKRPYVTQVCTSLVIYLCSDRKKSSLRALQKFPNFVHHLPIPAASRSRAIERWLARLSSSRWPDTYLRAQRSLAATFQPFARAQPRLNSHAPRRLASTASSSAKRTPSTARNVFLTTLLATTATVTYYYATDTRASIHQWLVPRLIRVLFPDAEDAHHAGTAALKTLYPLGLHPRERPPFPEDAHPATGTNPLAVTVFGTTLANPIGISAGLDKDAEIADPLFALGAGVVEVGGCTPLPQAGNPRPRVFRVPAVDGLVNRYGLNSRGADAMAARLRERLRKFARGLGLSEREVLEAGEEEGGCADGESVAGEAARLAPYADVLVVNVSSPNTPGLRDLQAAEPLARLLGAVVDEAKRAKRKVKPRVMVKVSPDEDDDTQMDGVVQAVWMSGVDGVIVGNTTKRRTGLVKEGIKLTGREQKALVEDGGFSGPAMFDRTLSLVGRYRKMLDSYSLKTSGVNDVFPTPKVIFATGGITNGDQALQVLNAGASVAMVYTGMVYGGSGTITRIKKEMREKLALKEA
;
A
#
# COMPACT_ATOMS: atom_id res chain seq x y z
N MET A 1 -6.54 15.79 -30.71
CA MET A 1 -6.97 17.16 -31.10
C MET A 1 -8.31 17.59 -30.48
N ALA A 2 -9.31 16.72 -30.29
CA ALA A 2 -10.59 17.11 -29.67
C ALA A 2 -10.51 17.61 -28.21
N VAL A 3 -9.59 17.06 -27.38
CA VAL A 3 -9.33 17.52 -26.00
C VAL A 3 -8.81 18.97 -25.95
N CYS A 4 -8.12 19.43 -27.01
CA CYS A 4 -7.59 20.78 -27.10
C CYS A 4 -8.65 21.85 -27.41
N SER A 5 -9.78 21.49 -28.02
CA SER A 5 -10.87 22.43 -28.30
C SER A 5 -11.66 22.73 -27.02
N ALA A 6 -12.02 21.68 -26.27
CA ALA A 6 -12.75 21.82 -25.01
C ALA A 6 -11.96 22.63 -23.96
N CYS A 7 -10.65 22.42 -23.83
CA CYS A 7 -9.82 23.19 -22.90
C CYS A 7 -9.71 24.67 -23.28
N ARG A 8 -9.67 25.02 -24.58
CA ARG A 8 -9.68 26.42 -25.02
C ARG A 8 -10.99 27.12 -24.70
N THR A 9 -12.13 26.44 -24.85
CA THR A 9 -13.45 27.00 -24.58
C THR A 9 -13.68 27.26 -23.09
N VAL A 10 -13.22 26.35 -22.21
CA VAL A 10 -13.31 26.51 -20.76
C VAL A 10 -12.41 27.66 -20.27
N LEU A 11 -11.20 27.78 -20.82
CA LEU A 11 -10.26 28.84 -20.45
C LEU A 11 -10.75 30.24 -20.90
N ARG A 12 -11.35 30.35 -22.10
CA ARG A 12 -11.97 31.60 -22.57
C ARG A 12 -13.16 32.03 -21.71
N ARG A 13 -14.04 31.10 -21.34
CA ARG A 13 -15.17 31.40 -20.42
C ARG A 13 -14.71 31.90 -19.04
N HIS A 14 -13.62 31.34 -18.49
CA HIS A 14 -13.08 31.81 -17.21
C HIS A 14 -12.47 33.22 -17.31
N ILE A 15 -11.82 33.55 -18.42
CA ILE A 15 -11.25 34.89 -18.65
C ILE A 15 -12.36 35.94 -18.76
N ASP A 16 -13.45 35.65 -19.49
CA ASP A 16 -14.59 36.57 -19.62
C ASP A 16 -15.31 36.82 -18.29
N ILE A 17 -15.46 35.80 -17.44
CA ILE A 17 -16.06 35.93 -16.10
C ILE A 17 -15.20 36.83 -15.21
N LEU A 18 -13.87 36.66 -15.25
CA LEU A 18 -12.94 37.49 -14.48
C LEU A 18 -12.91 38.95 -14.96
N GLN A 19 -13.11 39.19 -16.26
CA GLN A 19 -13.22 40.54 -16.82
C GLN A 19 -14.54 41.22 -16.41
N LYS A 20 -15.66 40.50 -16.43
CA LYS A 20 -16.97 41.02 -15.96
C LYS A 20 -16.98 41.35 -14.46
N LEU A 21 -16.33 40.53 -13.63
CA LEU A 21 -16.19 40.80 -12.20
C LEU A 21 -15.31 42.02 -11.89
N ARG A 22 -14.32 42.31 -12.75
CA ARG A 22 -13.49 43.52 -12.64
C ARG A 22 -14.26 44.80 -12.99
N GLN A 23 -15.14 44.75 -13.99
CA GLN A 23 -15.96 45.90 -14.38
C GLN A 23 -17.04 46.26 -13.34
N ARG A 24 -17.62 45.25 -12.67
CA ARG A 24 -18.60 45.48 -11.58
C ARG A 24 -17.99 46.13 -10.34
N ARG A 25 -16.70 45.94 -10.09
CA ARG A 25 -16.00 46.54 -8.93
C ARG A 25 -15.63 48.02 -9.13
N ALA A 26 -15.65 48.51 -10.37
CA ALA A 26 -15.36 49.91 -10.69
C ALA A 26 -16.58 50.84 -10.56
N HIS A 27 -17.79 50.31 -10.33
CA HIS A 27 -19.05 51.07 -10.27
C HIS A 27 -19.66 51.14 -8.86
N SER A 28 -18.91 50.84 -7.80
CA SER A 28 -19.40 50.90 -6.41
C SER A 28 -18.43 51.64 -5.51
N THR A 29 -18.23 52.93 -5.80
CA THR A 29 -17.67 53.91 -4.86
C THR A 29 -18.25 55.28 -5.21
N ASN A 30 -19.40 55.63 -4.61
CA ASN A 30 -19.83 57.00 -4.36
C ASN A 30 -21.00 56.94 -3.37
N ASN A 31 -20.76 57.33 -2.11
CA ASN A 31 -21.58 58.26 -1.34
C ASN A 31 -21.01 58.47 0.07
N THR A 32 -20.95 59.75 0.44
CA THR A 32 -20.46 60.35 1.68
C THR A 32 -21.64 60.64 2.65
N PRO A 33 -21.46 61.22 3.86
CA PRO A 33 -21.78 60.55 5.14
C PRO A 33 -22.89 61.25 5.95
N THR A 34 -23.30 60.64 7.08
CA THR A 34 -23.98 61.37 8.17
C THR A 34 -23.65 60.78 9.56
N THR A 35 -23.50 61.71 10.49
CA THR A 35 -23.08 61.73 11.90
C THR A 35 -23.94 60.94 12.91
N ALA A 36 -23.32 60.39 13.97
CA ALA A 36 -23.66 60.66 15.40
C ALA A 36 -22.77 59.88 16.42
N THR A 37 -22.16 60.65 17.34
CA THR A 37 -21.83 60.48 18.78
C THR A 37 -22.31 59.20 19.51
N LYS A 38 -21.69 58.60 20.55
CA LYS A 38 -20.94 59.05 21.78
C LYS A 38 -20.30 57.77 22.43
N ALA A 39 -19.03 57.78 22.88
CA ALA A 39 -18.57 57.90 24.28
C ALA A 39 -18.14 56.56 24.95
N GLY A 40 -16.95 56.52 25.57
CA GLY A 40 -16.57 55.44 26.52
C GLY A 40 -15.06 55.09 26.65
N GLN A 41 -14.29 56.01 27.23
CA GLN A 41 -13.09 55.87 28.10
C GLN A 41 -11.93 54.85 27.85
N GLN A 42 -10.73 55.42 28.01
CA GLN A 42 -9.36 54.90 27.89
C GLN A 42 -8.88 54.05 29.08
N GLN A 43 -7.85 53.22 28.87
CA GLN A 43 -6.68 53.15 29.78
C GLN A 43 -5.42 52.52 29.14
N HIS A 44 -4.33 53.29 29.21
CA HIS A 44 -2.87 53.04 29.17
C HIS A 44 -2.22 51.93 28.31
N GLN A 45 -1.39 52.39 27.35
CA GLN A 45 -0.32 51.64 26.66
C GLN A 45 1.07 52.12 27.12
N ILE A 46 1.98 51.18 27.41
CA ILE A 46 3.44 51.40 27.44
C ILE A 46 4.00 50.90 26.09
N PRO A 47 4.92 51.61 25.42
CA PRO A 47 5.31 51.32 24.04
C PRO A 47 6.43 50.28 23.96
N THR A 48 6.28 49.30 23.08
CA THR A 48 7.40 48.47 22.59
C THR A 48 7.60 48.71 21.09
N PRO A 49 8.82 49.03 20.63
CA PRO A 49 9.09 49.28 19.23
C PRO A 49 9.23 47.95 18.49
N ASN A 50 8.46 47.75 17.42
CA ASN A 50 8.87 46.96 16.25
C ASN A 50 7.88 47.18 15.10
N ASN A 51 7.98 48.37 14.50
CA ASN A 51 7.43 48.63 13.18
C ASN A 51 8.34 47.96 12.13
N VAL A 52 8.19 46.64 11.97
CA VAL A 52 8.59 45.98 10.72
C VAL A 52 7.31 45.58 10.01
N PRO A 53 6.95 46.20 8.86
CA PRO A 53 5.73 45.84 8.17
C PRO A 53 5.80 44.37 7.76
N THR A 54 4.92 43.55 8.33
CA THR A 54 4.73 42.17 7.90
C THR A 54 4.17 42.20 6.48
N LEU A 55 5.02 41.94 5.49
CA LEU A 55 4.60 41.78 4.09
C LEU A 55 3.45 40.78 4.00
N ASN A 56 2.37 41.17 3.30
CA ASN A 56 1.23 40.30 3.04
C ASN A 56 1.67 39.00 2.36
N PHE A 57 0.96 37.89 2.61
CA PHE A 57 1.29 36.55 2.07
C PHE A 57 1.64 36.56 0.57
N TRP A 58 0.91 37.36 -0.23
CA TRP A 58 1.15 37.52 -1.66
C TRP A 58 2.44 38.25 -2.03
N GLN A 59 2.91 39.18 -1.19
CA GLN A 59 4.20 39.87 -1.38
C GLN A 59 5.38 38.95 -1.02
N ARG A 60 5.20 38.00 -0.08
CA ARG A 60 6.19 36.95 0.24
C ARG A 60 6.34 35.91 -0.88
N LEU A 61 5.30 35.70 -1.68
CA LEU A 61 5.33 34.83 -2.87
C LEU A 61 5.93 35.50 -4.11
N GLY A 62 6.16 36.83 -4.11
CA GLY A 62 6.63 37.59 -5.27
C GLY A 62 7.86 37.01 -5.98
N PRO A 63 8.90 36.52 -5.28
CA PRO A 63 10.04 35.84 -5.91
C PRO A 63 9.67 34.50 -6.56
N LEU A 64 8.84 33.69 -5.89
CA LEU A 64 8.37 32.39 -6.38
C LEU A 64 7.41 32.53 -7.58
N THR A 65 6.51 33.50 -7.53
CA THR A 65 5.60 33.83 -8.64
C THR A 65 6.39 34.36 -9.83
N ARG A 66 7.42 35.21 -9.61
CA ARG A 66 8.31 35.68 -10.67
C ARG A 66 9.15 34.55 -11.27
N ALA A 67 9.67 33.64 -10.45
CA ALA A 67 10.39 32.46 -10.91
C ALA A 67 9.50 31.50 -11.72
N ALA A 68 8.27 31.22 -11.26
CA ALA A 68 7.31 30.41 -11.98
C ALA A 68 6.87 31.05 -13.31
N GLN A 69 6.66 32.37 -13.33
CA GLN A 69 6.36 33.12 -14.55
C GLN A 69 7.56 33.22 -15.51
N ALA A 70 8.78 33.37 -15.00
CA ALA A 70 10.01 33.35 -15.80
C ALA A 70 10.23 31.96 -16.41
N TYR A 71 10.06 30.90 -15.62
CA TYR A 71 10.10 29.52 -16.11
C TYR A 71 9.01 29.27 -17.16
N ALA A 72 7.76 29.66 -16.90
CA ALA A 72 6.68 29.51 -17.87
C ALA A 72 6.95 30.28 -19.17
N ARG A 73 7.51 31.50 -19.10
CA ARG A 73 7.93 32.27 -20.28
C ARG A 73 9.08 31.59 -21.03
N ALA A 74 10.06 31.03 -20.32
CA ALA A 74 11.17 30.29 -20.91
C ALA A 74 10.71 28.97 -21.58
N GLN A 75 9.65 28.34 -21.06
CA GLN A 75 9.11 27.08 -21.59
C GLN A 75 8.21 27.28 -22.80
N ARG A 76 7.51 28.41 -22.94
CA ARG A 76 6.58 28.69 -24.07
C ARG A 76 7.20 28.52 -25.46
N LYS A 77 8.52 28.74 -25.59
CA LYS A 77 9.25 28.62 -26.86
C LYS A 77 9.88 27.23 -27.08
N ARG A 78 9.76 26.30 -26.12
CA ARG A 78 10.38 24.97 -26.21
C ARG A 78 9.37 23.92 -26.69
N PRO A 79 9.83 22.85 -27.36
CA PRO A 79 8.98 21.73 -27.72
C PRO A 79 8.26 21.14 -26.50
N TYR A 80 7.03 20.66 -26.69
CA TYR A 80 6.18 20.14 -25.60
C TYR A 80 6.88 19.07 -24.75
N VAL A 81 7.64 18.17 -25.38
CA VAL A 81 8.44 17.15 -24.70
C VAL A 81 9.43 17.78 -23.71
N THR A 82 10.12 18.86 -24.11
CA THR A 82 11.06 19.57 -23.25
C THR A 82 10.36 20.23 -22.06
N GLN A 83 9.15 20.79 -22.26
CA GLN A 83 8.36 21.39 -21.18
C GLN A 83 7.95 20.34 -20.15
N VAL A 84 7.53 19.15 -20.59
CA VAL A 84 7.16 18.04 -19.72
C VAL A 84 8.38 17.51 -18.96
N CYS A 85 9.49 17.24 -19.65
CA CYS A 85 10.72 16.74 -19.02
C CYS A 85 11.27 17.72 -17.98
N THR A 86 11.35 19.01 -18.30
CA THR A 86 11.87 20.02 -17.35
C THR A 86 10.96 20.20 -16.13
N SER A 87 9.64 20.12 -16.31
CA SER A 87 8.68 20.21 -15.21
C SER A 87 8.73 18.96 -14.32
N LEU A 88 8.93 17.79 -14.93
CA LEU A 88 9.14 16.53 -14.21
C LEU A 88 10.43 16.58 -13.38
N VAL A 89 11.55 17.07 -13.95
CA VAL A 89 12.81 17.23 -13.22
C VAL A 89 12.66 18.17 -12.03
N ILE A 90 12.00 19.33 -12.20
CA ILE A 90 11.76 20.28 -11.09
C ILE A 90 10.91 19.64 -9.99
N TYR A 91 9.87 18.89 -10.35
CA TYR A 91 9.03 18.18 -9.40
C TYR A 91 9.84 17.14 -8.61
N LEU A 92 10.64 16.30 -9.30
CA LEU A 92 11.51 15.29 -8.70
C LEU A 92 12.56 15.91 -7.76
N CYS A 93 13.16 17.05 -8.14
CA CYS A 93 14.14 17.76 -7.30
C CYS A 93 13.52 18.44 -6.08
N SER A 94 12.30 18.99 -6.20
CA SER A 94 11.58 19.64 -5.10
C SER A 94 11.14 18.62 -4.03
N ASP A 95 10.75 17.41 -4.45
CA ASP A 95 10.32 16.34 -3.55
C ASP A 95 11.46 15.85 -2.64
N ARG A 96 12.70 15.78 -3.18
CA ARG A 96 13.92 15.46 -2.41
C ARG A 96 14.29 16.51 -1.35
N LYS A 97 14.02 17.80 -1.61
CA LYS A 97 14.24 18.86 -0.61
C LYS A 97 13.12 18.95 0.43
N LYS A 98 11.89 18.55 0.10
CA LYS A 98 10.78 18.47 1.06
C LYS A 98 10.93 17.32 2.06
N SER A 99 11.69 16.29 1.71
CA SER A 99 12.00 15.18 2.63
C SER A 99 12.93 15.61 3.77
N SER A 100 13.72 16.68 3.59
CA SER A 100 14.65 17.23 4.58
C SER A 100 14.18 18.50 5.30
N LEU A 101 13.06 19.12 4.90
CA LEU A 101 12.60 20.42 5.43
C LEU A 101 11.41 20.36 6.40
N ARG A 102 11.04 19.20 6.94
CA ARG A 102 9.88 19.07 7.84
C ARG A 102 10.22 19.33 9.31
N ALA A 103 10.70 20.54 9.59
CA ALA A 103 10.68 21.13 10.94
C ALA A 103 9.74 22.35 11.03
N LEU A 104 8.97 22.66 9.98
CA LEU A 104 8.07 23.80 9.97
C LEU A 104 6.64 23.41 9.59
N GLN A 105 5.75 23.75 10.53
CA GLN A 105 4.31 24.01 10.41
C GLN A 105 3.33 22.94 10.91
N LYS A 106 3.06 23.08 12.22
CA LYS A 106 1.74 22.93 12.84
C LYS A 106 0.72 23.90 12.21
N PHE A 107 -0.53 23.44 12.18
CA PHE A 107 -1.84 24.08 11.90
C PHE A 107 -2.48 23.95 10.51
N PRO A 108 -3.82 23.69 10.45
CA PRO A 108 -4.49 23.01 9.34
C PRO A 108 -5.55 23.88 8.62
N ASN A 109 -6.18 23.27 7.61
CA ASN A 109 -7.45 23.62 6.94
C ASN A 109 -7.40 24.65 5.80
N PHE A 110 -7.71 24.19 4.58
CA PHE A 110 -8.63 24.83 3.62
C PHE A 110 -8.78 23.99 2.33
N VAL A 111 -9.90 23.27 2.13
CA VAL A 111 -10.34 22.85 0.78
C VAL A 111 -11.87 22.67 0.73
N HIS A 112 -12.55 23.49 -0.10
CA HIS A 112 -13.77 23.23 -0.89
C HIS A 112 -14.00 24.51 -1.75
N HIS A 113 -14.49 24.57 -2.99
CA HIS A 113 -15.35 23.76 -3.87
C HIS A 113 -14.99 24.07 -5.34
N LEU A 114 -15.36 23.21 -6.30
CA LEU A 114 -15.81 23.58 -7.66
C LEU A 114 -16.59 22.40 -8.30
N PRO A 115 -17.71 22.62 -9.03
CA PRO A 115 -18.57 21.57 -9.57
C PRO A 115 -18.14 21.12 -10.98
N ILE A 116 -18.42 19.87 -11.35
CA ILE A 116 -18.21 19.33 -12.71
C ILE A 116 -19.55 18.78 -13.22
N PRO A 117 -20.06 19.22 -14.40
CA PRO A 117 -21.18 18.57 -15.07
C PRO A 117 -20.74 17.41 -15.97
N ALA A 118 -21.68 16.50 -16.19
CA ALA A 118 -21.52 15.23 -16.88
C ALA A 118 -21.44 15.31 -18.41
N ALA A 119 -20.91 14.22 -18.98
CA ALA A 119 -21.03 13.69 -20.35
C ALA A 119 -20.15 14.29 -21.48
N SER A 120 -19.18 13.50 -21.93
CA SER A 120 -19.08 13.11 -23.35
C SER A 120 -18.34 11.76 -23.48
N ARG A 121 -19.06 10.73 -23.93
CA ARG A 121 -18.54 9.40 -24.23
C ARG A 121 -17.70 9.47 -25.51
N SER A 122 -16.43 9.08 -25.43
CA SER A 122 -15.56 8.96 -26.59
C SER A 122 -15.49 7.49 -27.03
N ARG A 123 -16.09 7.19 -28.19
CA ARG A 123 -16.02 5.91 -28.94
C ARG A 123 -14.59 5.46 -29.30
N ALA A 124 -13.56 6.20 -28.90
CA ALA A 124 -12.16 5.80 -29.04
C ALA A 124 -11.69 4.89 -27.89
N ILE A 125 -12.28 5.03 -26.70
CA ILE A 125 -11.93 4.20 -25.53
C ILE A 125 -12.56 2.80 -25.68
N GLU A 126 -13.78 2.70 -26.20
CA GLU A 126 -14.43 1.40 -26.51
C GLU A 126 -13.66 0.62 -27.59
N ARG A 127 -13.09 1.29 -28.60
CA ARG A 127 -12.27 0.63 -29.64
C ARG A 127 -10.91 0.14 -29.13
N TRP A 128 -10.37 0.77 -28.10
CA TRP A 128 -9.15 0.32 -27.45
C TRP A 128 -9.43 -0.83 -26.46
N LEU A 129 -10.54 -0.78 -25.73
CA LEU A 129 -10.98 -1.85 -24.82
C LEU A 129 -11.47 -3.11 -25.55
N ALA A 130 -12.12 -2.99 -26.71
CA ALA A 130 -12.54 -4.13 -27.54
C ALA A 130 -11.35 -4.93 -28.14
N ARG A 131 -10.17 -4.32 -28.24
CA ARG A 131 -8.93 -5.00 -28.66
C ARG A 131 -8.24 -5.76 -27.53
N LEU A 132 -8.57 -5.46 -26.27
CA LEU A 132 -8.09 -6.19 -25.10
C LEU A 132 -9.02 -7.35 -24.71
N SER A 133 -10.26 -7.38 -25.23
CA SER A 133 -11.25 -8.42 -24.93
C SER A 133 -11.37 -9.52 -25.98
N SER A 134 -10.61 -9.50 -27.08
CA SER A 134 -10.62 -10.59 -28.07
C SER A 134 -9.64 -11.69 -27.66
N SER A 135 -10.16 -12.71 -27.00
CA SER A 135 -9.52 -13.97 -26.70
C SER A 135 -9.09 -14.73 -27.97
N ARG A 136 -7.79 -14.78 -28.25
CA ARG A 136 -7.10 -15.83 -29.01
C ARG A 136 -5.60 -15.68 -28.81
N TRP A 137 -5.04 -16.52 -27.94
CA TRP A 137 -3.60 -16.68 -27.75
C TRP A 137 -3.09 -17.78 -28.68
N PRO A 138 -2.03 -17.57 -29.49
CA PRO A 138 -1.29 -18.68 -30.09
C PRO A 138 0.01 -18.99 -29.33
N ASP A 139 0.29 -20.28 -29.22
CA ASP A 139 1.46 -20.95 -28.64
C ASP A 139 2.81 -20.36 -29.03
N THR A 140 3.26 -19.33 -28.32
CA THR A 140 4.61 -18.76 -28.48
C THR A 140 5.48 -18.89 -27.23
N TYR A 141 4.94 -19.49 -26.17
CA TYR A 141 5.63 -19.60 -24.88
C TYR A 141 6.67 -20.74 -24.81
N LEU A 142 6.55 -21.78 -25.65
CA LEU A 142 7.46 -22.95 -25.62
C LEU A 142 8.66 -22.87 -26.58
N ARG A 143 8.78 -21.83 -27.42
CA ARG A 143 9.89 -21.69 -28.38
C ARG A 143 11.00 -20.72 -27.94
N ALA A 144 10.76 -19.90 -26.92
CA ALA A 144 11.73 -18.91 -26.44
C ALA A 144 12.77 -19.46 -25.44
N GLN A 145 12.60 -20.69 -24.93
CA GLN A 145 13.52 -21.29 -23.96
C GLN A 145 14.58 -22.23 -24.56
N ARG A 146 14.57 -22.50 -25.87
CA ARG A 146 15.53 -23.42 -26.51
C ARG A 146 16.67 -22.76 -27.30
N SER A 147 16.74 -21.43 -27.39
CA SER A 147 17.76 -20.72 -28.19
C SER A 147 18.77 -19.90 -27.39
N LEU A 148 18.94 -20.16 -26.09
CA LEU A 148 19.91 -19.46 -25.23
C LEU A 148 21.01 -20.37 -24.63
N ALA A 149 21.15 -21.60 -25.14
CA ALA A 149 22.14 -22.58 -24.66
C ALA A 149 23.25 -22.95 -25.67
N ALA A 150 23.41 -22.18 -26.76
CA ALA A 150 24.59 -22.25 -27.62
C ALA A 150 24.88 -20.82 -28.05
N THR A 151 25.94 -20.16 -27.58
CA THR A 151 27.23 -20.19 -28.27
C THR A 151 28.24 -19.44 -27.38
N PHE A 152 29.26 -20.13 -26.87
CA PHE A 152 30.49 -19.51 -26.38
C PHE A 152 31.67 -20.40 -26.78
N GLN A 153 32.36 -20.03 -27.85
CA GLN A 153 33.76 -20.41 -28.09
C GLN A 153 34.48 -19.31 -28.91
N PRO A 154 35.82 -19.19 -28.78
CA PRO A 154 36.54 -17.93 -28.98
C PRO A 154 37.01 -17.72 -30.43
N PHE A 155 37.10 -16.44 -30.81
CA PHE A 155 37.57 -15.97 -32.10
C PHE A 155 39.03 -16.38 -32.39
N ALA A 156 39.24 -17.15 -33.46
CA ALA A 156 40.54 -17.30 -34.11
C ALA A 156 40.72 -16.24 -35.21
N ARG A 157 41.91 -15.63 -35.24
CA ARG A 157 42.39 -14.66 -36.24
C ARG A 157 42.37 -15.26 -37.65
N ALA A 158 41.68 -14.61 -38.59
CA ALA A 158 41.90 -14.79 -40.01
C ALA A 158 42.17 -13.43 -40.67
N GLN A 159 43.32 -13.31 -41.34
CA GLN A 159 43.70 -12.13 -42.12
C GLN A 159 42.89 -12.07 -43.43
N PRO A 160 42.52 -10.87 -43.93
CA PRO A 160 41.79 -10.76 -45.18
C PRO A 160 42.75 -10.84 -46.38
N ARG A 161 42.40 -11.68 -47.37
CA ARG A 161 42.99 -11.64 -48.72
C ARG A 161 42.36 -10.49 -49.51
N LEU A 162 43.22 -9.62 -50.04
CA LEU A 162 42.89 -8.56 -50.99
C LEU A 162 42.41 -9.16 -52.32
N ASN A 163 41.19 -8.80 -52.75
CA ASN A 163 40.80 -8.90 -54.15
C ASN A 163 40.52 -7.49 -54.69
N SER A 164 41.32 -7.12 -55.67
CA SER A 164 41.30 -5.88 -56.42
C SER A 164 40.23 -5.90 -57.50
N HIS A 165 39.14 -5.17 -57.30
CA HIS A 165 38.31 -4.68 -58.40
C HIS A 165 38.15 -3.16 -58.28
N ALA A 166 38.74 -2.48 -59.26
CA ALA A 166 38.70 -1.04 -59.44
C ALA A 166 37.29 -0.58 -59.89
N PRO A 167 36.94 0.70 -59.66
CA PRO A 167 35.55 1.13 -59.48
C PRO A 167 34.91 1.62 -60.78
N ARG A 168 33.63 1.30 -60.98
CA ARG A 168 32.80 1.96 -62.00
C ARG A 168 32.16 3.20 -61.36
N ARG A 169 32.71 4.38 -61.70
CA ARG A 169 32.19 5.69 -61.30
C ARG A 169 30.81 5.92 -61.94
N LEU A 170 29.77 6.00 -61.13
CA LEU A 170 28.53 6.69 -61.48
C LEU A 170 28.49 8.00 -60.68
N ALA A 171 28.79 9.09 -61.37
CA ALA A 171 28.63 10.44 -60.85
C ALA A 171 27.14 10.71 -60.66
N SER A 172 26.66 10.58 -59.42
CA SER A 172 25.41 11.16 -58.98
C SER A 172 25.73 12.41 -58.18
N THR A 173 25.48 13.56 -58.76
CA THR A 173 25.44 14.87 -58.11
C THR A 173 24.22 14.92 -57.19
N ALA A 174 24.30 14.23 -56.05
CA ALA A 174 23.42 14.52 -54.92
C ALA A 174 24.05 15.70 -54.17
N SER A 175 23.35 16.83 -54.17
CA SER A 175 23.67 17.99 -53.34
C SER A 175 23.81 17.52 -51.88
N SER A 176 25.04 17.51 -51.37
CA SER A 176 25.31 17.29 -49.97
C SER A 176 24.83 18.54 -49.22
N SER A 177 23.54 18.56 -48.89
CA SER A 177 23.10 19.30 -47.71
C SER A 177 23.99 18.80 -46.58
N ALA A 178 24.90 19.66 -46.11
CA ALA A 178 25.77 19.39 -44.99
C ALA A 178 24.88 19.11 -43.78
N LYS A 179 24.48 17.85 -43.61
CA LYS A 179 23.89 17.35 -42.38
C LYS A 179 25.01 17.49 -41.36
N ARG A 180 24.99 18.62 -40.62
CA ARG A 180 25.79 18.84 -39.42
C ARG A 180 25.80 17.52 -38.65
N THR A 181 26.93 16.82 -38.69
CA THR A 181 27.16 15.68 -37.81
C THR A 181 26.93 16.22 -36.41
N PRO A 182 25.97 15.68 -35.65
CA PRO A 182 25.81 16.12 -34.28
C PRO A 182 27.18 15.94 -33.62
N SER A 183 27.75 17.02 -33.08
CA SER A 183 29.07 16.94 -32.48
C SER A 183 29.07 15.80 -31.46
N THR A 184 30.11 14.99 -31.44
CA THR A 184 30.24 13.85 -30.51
C THR A 184 29.92 14.27 -29.08
N ALA A 185 30.32 15.49 -28.70
CA ALA A 185 29.96 16.13 -27.43
C ALA A 185 28.44 16.30 -27.21
N ARG A 186 27.67 16.68 -28.22
CA ARG A 186 26.20 16.80 -28.15
C ARG A 186 25.54 15.44 -27.94
N ASN A 187 26.01 14.41 -28.64
CA ASN A 187 25.48 13.06 -28.48
C ASN A 187 25.83 12.49 -27.10
N VAL A 188 27.07 12.65 -26.64
CA VAL A 188 27.49 12.26 -25.28
C VAL A 188 26.66 12.99 -24.22
N PHE A 189 26.49 14.31 -24.35
CA PHE A 189 25.66 15.07 -23.42
C PHE A 189 24.20 14.56 -23.39
N LEU A 190 23.60 14.31 -24.56
CA LEU A 190 22.22 13.85 -24.65
C LEU A 190 22.05 12.43 -24.08
N THR A 191 22.98 11.52 -24.36
CA THR A 191 22.94 10.14 -23.82
C THR A 191 23.15 10.14 -22.32
N THR A 192 24.10 10.91 -21.80
CA THR A 192 24.31 11.06 -20.34
C THR A 192 23.08 11.65 -19.67
N LEU A 193 22.44 12.67 -20.26
CA LEU A 193 21.22 13.27 -19.71
C LEU A 193 20.06 12.26 -19.70
N LEU A 194 19.87 11.52 -20.78
CA LEU A 194 18.83 10.48 -20.87
C LEU A 194 19.07 9.36 -19.87
N ALA A 195 20.30 8.84 -19.78
CA ALA A 195 20.67 7.80 -18.83
C ALA A 195 20.44 8.28 -17.39
N THR A 196 20.94 9.46 -17.03
CA THR A 196 20.76 10.05 -15.69
C THR A 196 19.28 10.25 -15.36
N THR A 197 18.50 10.76 -16.31
CA THR A 197 17.05 10.97 -16.13
C THR A 197 16.32 9.65 -15.94
N ALA A 198 16.63 8.63 -16.75
CA ALA A 198 16.05 7.30 -16.62
C ALA A 198 16.39 6.66 -15.27
N THR A 199 17.65 6.76 -14.84
CA THR A 199 18.10 6.26 -13.54
C THR A 199 17.37 6.97 -12.39
N VAL A 200 17.37 8.30 -12.35
CA VAL A 200 16.67 9.07 -11.29
C VAL A 200 15.18 8.76 -11.28
N THR A 201 14.55 8.66 -12.45
CA THR A 201 13.12 8.32 -12.57
C THR A 201 12.86 6.90 -12.07
N TYR A 202 13.70 5.93 -12.41
CA TYR A 202 13.58 4.56 -11.91
C TYR A 202 13.70 4.52 -10.38
N TYR A 203 14.72 5.15 -9.80
CA TYR A 203 14.91 5.20 -8.35
C TYR A 203 13.72 5.86 -7.65
N TYR A 204 13.22 6.97 -8.19
CA TYR A 204 12.04 7.66 -7.65
C TYR A 204 10.77 6.81 -7.77
N ALA A 205 10.47 6.28 -8.96
CA ALA A 205 9.25 5.55 -9.23
C ALA A 205 9.17 4.23 -8.45
N THR A 206 10.30 3.60 -8.16
CA THR A 206 10.37 2.33 -7.42
C THR A 206 10.57 2.50 -5.91
N ASP A 207 10.88 3.69 -5.40
CA ASP A 207 11.04 3.91 -3.95
C ASP A 207 9.69 4.20 -3.29
N THR A 208 9.29 3.39 -2.32
CA THR A 208 8.01 3.56 -1.60
C THR A 208 7.87 4.90 -0.87
N ARG A 209 8.96 5.62 -0.60
CA ARG A 209 8.96 6.95 0.03
C ARG A 209 8.55 8.07 -0.92
N ALA A 210 8.55 7.82 -2.23
CA ALA A 210 8.20 8.83 -3.21
C ALA A 210 6.74 9.27 -3.05
N SER A 211 6.51 10.58 -3.05
CA SER A 211 5.18 11.14 -2.76
C SER A 211 4.11 10.73 -3.77
N ILE A 212 4.49 10.34 -5.00
CA ILE A 212 3.57 9.80 -6.00
C ILE A 212 2.79 8.60 -5.47
N HIS A 213 3.41 7.75 -4.65
CA HIS A 213 2.79 6.53 -4.14
C HIS A 213 1.73 6.81 -3.09
N GLN A 214 1.84 7.93 -2.37
CA GLN A 214 0.87 8.35 -1.38
C GLN A 214 -0.25 9.21 -1.99
N TRP A 215 0.11 10.19 -2.83
CA TRP A 215 -0.80 11.26 -3.20
C TRP A 215 -1.40 11.11 -4.59
N LEU A 216 -0.65 10.51 -5.54
CA LEU A 216 -1.06 10.43 -6.93
C LEU A 216 -1.64 9.06 -7.27
N VAL A 217 -0.88 7.98 -7.04
CA VAL A 217 -1.23 6.62 -7.46
C VAL A 217 -2.57 6.15 -6.87
N PRO A 218 -2.87 6.29 -5.56
CA PRO A 218 -4.15 5.84 -5.01
C PRO A 218 -5.34 6.61 -5.61
N ARG A 219 -5.17 7.91 -5.87
CA ARG A 219 -6.21 8.75 -6.50
C ARG A 219 -6.42 8.36 -7.96
N LEU A 220 -5.35 8.16 -8.71
CA LEU A 220 -5.43 7.69 -10.10
C LEU A 220 -6.11 6.34 -10.20
N ILE A 221 -5.74 5.37 -9.35
CA ILE A 221 -6.39 4.06 -9.31
C ILE A 221 -7.89 4.20 -9.03
N ARG A 222 -8.30 5.02 -8.06
CA ARG A 222 -9.73 5.26 -7.78
C ARG A 222 -10.50 5.90 -8.93
N VAL A 223 -9.84 6.75 -9.73
CA VAL A 223 -10.44 7.41 -10.90
C VAL A 223 -10.51 6.45 -12.10
N LEU A 224 -9.44 5.70 -12.36
CA LEU A 224 -9.36 4.76 -13.48
C LEU A 224 -10.19 3.50 -13.25
N PHE A 225 -10.33 3.08 -12.00
CA PHE A 225 -11.10 1.91 -11.58
C PHE A 225 -12.15 2.33 -10.52
N PRO A 226 -13.32 2.79 -10.97
CA PRO A 226 -14.40 3.20 -10.09
C PRO A 226 -14.92 2.07 -9.20
N ASP A 227 -14.92 0.83 -9.71
CA ASP A 227 -15.18 -0.37 -8.93
C ASP A 227 -13.99 -0.69 -8.00
N ALA A 228 -14.29 -1.11 -6.78
CA ALA A 228 -13.27 -1.32 -5.77
C ALA A 228 -12.52 -2.65 -5.94
N GLU A 229 -13.21 -3.68 -6.43
CA GLU A 229 -12.62 -4.99 -6.66
C GLU A 229 -11.76 -4.99 -7.93
N ASP A 230 -12.18 -4.32 -9.01
CA ASP A 230 -11.37 -4.19 -10.23
C ASP A 230 -10.07 -3.44 -9.97
N ALA A 231 -10.10 -2.40 -9.13
CA ALA A 231 -8.90 -1.68 -8.73
C ALA A 231 -7.95 -2.52 -7.89
N HIS A 232 -8.49 -3.38 -7.02
CA HIS A 232 -7.72 -4.33 -6.25
C HIS A 232 -7.00 -5.30 -7.20
N HIS A 233 -7.71 -5.90 -8.15
CA HIS A 233 -7.13 -6.78 -9.17
C HIS A 233 -6.09 -6.06 -10.05
N ALA A 234 -6.34 -4.81 -10.42
CA ALA A 234 -5.37 -4.01 -11.17
C ALA A 234 -4.10 -3.74 -10.35
N GLY A 235 -4.24 -3.44 -9.06
CA GLY A 235 -3.12 -3.23 -8.14
C GLY A 235 -2.28 -4.49 -7.92
N THR A 236 -2.94 -5.63 -7.66
CA THR A 236 -2.25 -6.92 -7.46
C THR A 236 -1.57 -7.37 -8.76
N ALA A 237 -2.23 -7.26 -9.92
CA ALA A 237 -1.64 -7.56 -11.21
C ALA A 237 -0.44 -6.67 -11.54
N ALA A 238 -0.50 -5.38 -11.20
CA ALA A 238 0.63 -4.47 -11.38
C ALA A 238 1.82 -4.88 -10.51
N LEU A 239 1.62 -5.16 -9.22
CA LEU A 239 2.69 -5.65 -8.34
C LEU A 239 3.28 -6.96 -8.85
N LYS A 240 2.43 -7.94 -9.18
CA LYS A 240 2.83 -9.25 -9.72
C LYS A 240 3.68 -9.14 -10.97
N THR A 241 3.31 -8.25 -11.90
CA THR A 241 3.98 -8.07 -13.19
C THR A 241 5.28 -7.28 -13.06
N LEU A 242 5.28 -6.21 -12.26
CA LEU A 242 6.43 -5.34 -12.09
C LEU A 242 7.52 -5.94 -11.19
N TYR A 243 7.15 -6.89 -10.32
CA TYR A 243 8.06 -7.51 -9.37
C TYR A 243 9.29 -8.19 -10.02
N PRO A 244 9.11 -9.19 -10.92
CA PRO A 244 10.23 -9.87 -11.56
C PRO A 244 11.07 -8.97 -12.47
N LEU A 245 10.50 -7.85 -12.94
CA LEU A 245 11.20 -6.86 -13.76
C LEU A 245 12.02 -5.86 -12.93
N GLY A 246 11.92 -5.92 -11.59
CA GLY A 246 12.50 -4.89 -10.72
C GLY A 246 11.85 -3.51 -10.89
N LEU A 247 10.66 -3.41 -11.46
CA LEU A 247 9.96 -2.13 -11.66
C LEU A 247 8.89 -1.86 -10.60
N HIS A 248 8.75 -2.74 -9.62
CA HIS A 248 7.77 -2.61 -8.54
C HIS A 248 8.19 -1.51 -7.53
N PRO A 249 7.22 -0.84 -6.89
CA PRO A 249 7.48 -0.06 -5.69
C PRO A 249 8.05 -1.00 -4.62
N ARG A 250 9.15 -0.59 -4.00
CA ARG A 250 9.80 -1.30 -2.91
C ARG A 250 10.41 -0.34 -1.92
N GLU A 251 10.47 -0.77 -0.68
CA GLU A 251 11.29 -0.11 0.31
C GLU A 251 12.75 -0.31 -0.06
N ARG A 252 13.47 0.81 -0.20
CA ARG A 252 14.91 0.77 -0.37
C ARG A 252 15.56 0.68 1.01
N PRO A 253 16.76 0.07 1.09
CA PRO A 253 17.44 -0.09 2.36
C PRO A 253 17.48 1.22 3.14
N PRO A 254 17.38 1.11 4.48
CA PRO A 254 17.46 2.26 5.36
C PRO A 254 18.68 3.13 5.07
N PHE A 255 18.55 4.43 5.32
CA PHE A 255 19.73 5.29 5.46
C PHE A 255 20.41 4.97 6.81
N PRO A 256 21.68 5.34 7.03
CA PRO A 256 22.36 5.16 8.33
C PRO A 256 21.54 5.67 9.54
N GLU A 257 20.65 6.65 9.30
CA GLU A 257 19.72 7.26 10.26
C GLU A 257 18.62 6.33 10.80
N ASP A 258 18.38 5.17 10.16
CA ASP A 258 17.37 4.21 10.61
C ASP A 258 17.90 3.19 11.64
N ALA A 259 19.22 3.18 11.87
CA ALA A 259 19.86 2.48 12.98
C ALA A 259 19.87 3.39 14.21
N HIS A 260 19.68 2.80 15.40
CA HIS A 260 19.75 3.54 16.64
C HIS A 260 21.15 4.14 16.80
N PRO A 261 21.28 5.47 16.96
CA PRO A 261 22.56 6.17 16.82
C PRO A 261 23.60 5.76 17.87
N ALA A 262 23.18 5.27 19.04
CA ALA A 262 24.10 4.83 20.09
C ALA A 262 24.50 3.35 19.99
N THR A 263 23.70 2.50 19.36
CA THR A 263 23.88 1.02 19.39
C THR A 263 24.08 0.40 18.02
N GLY A 264 23.79 1.13 16.94
CA GLY A 264 23.77 0.61 15.58
C GLY A 264 22.68 -0.44 15.31
N THR A 265 21.79 -0.69 16.28
CA THR A 265 20.73 -1.71 16.18
C THR A 265 19.48 -1.14 15.53
N ASN A 266 18.66 -1.99 14.92
CA ASN A 266 17.37 -1.56 14.37
C ASN A 266 16.35 -1.39 15.52
N PRO A 267 15.90 -0.16 15.83
CA PRO A 267 15.02 0.10 16.98
C PRO A 267 13.60 -0.46 16.79
N LEU A 268 13.25 -0.92 15.58
CA LEU A 268 11.97 -1.55 15.31
C LEU A 268 12.04 -3.07 15.34
N ALA A 269 13.20 -3.69 15.52
CA ALA A 269 13.28 -5.15 15.54
C ALA A 269 12.49 -5.71 16.74
N VAL A 270 11.68 -6.75 16.51
CA VAL A 270 10.88 -7.43 17.55
C VAL A 270 10.97 -8.93 17.40
N THR A 271 10.88 -9.68 18.49
CA THR A 271 10.85 -11.14 18.46
C THR A 271 9.40 -11.64 18.58
N VAL A 272 8.96 -12.43 17.61
CA VAL A 272 7.62 -13.02 17.57
C VAL A 272 7.77 -14.52 17.32
N PHE A 273 7.18 -15.34 18.19
CA PHE A 273 7.31 -16.81 18.15
C PHE A 273 8.76 -17.34 18.11
N GLY A 274 9.70 -16.60 18.72
CA GLY A 274 11.13 -16.92 18.69
C GLY A 274 11.87 -16.44 17.43
N THR A 275 11.17 -15.84 16.47
CA THR A 275 11.75 -15.28 15.24
C THR A 275 11.91 -13.78 15.35
N THR A 276 13.10 -13.25 15.08
CA THR A 276 13.34 -11.80 15.02
C THR A 276 12.84 -11.23 13.70
N LEU A 277 11.80 -10.39 13.79
CA LEU A 277 11.27 -9.62 12.68
C LEU A 277 12.02 -8.29 12.56
N ALA A 278 12.25 -7.84 11.34
CA ALA A 278 12.87 -6.54 11.08
C ALA A 278 12.01 -5.34 11.51
N ASN A 279 10.70 -5.52 11.64
CA ASN A 279 9.76 -4.52 12.16
C ASN A 279 8.43 -5.18 12.56
N PRO A 280 7.62 -4.56 13.43
CA PRO A 280 6.36 -5.11 13.90
C PRO A 280 5.17 -4.76 12.99
N ILE A 281 5.39 -4.34 11.74
CA ILE A 281 4.30 -3.91 10.85
C ILE A 281 4.02 -5.00 9.83
N GLY A 282 2.78 -5.51 9.81
CA GLY A 282 2.38 -6.55 8.88
C GLY A 282 1.25 -6.13 7.93
N ILE A 283 0.99 -6.96 6.93
CA ILE A 283 -0.13 -6.82 5.99
C ILE A 283 -1.16 -7.89 6.31
N SER A 284 -2.39 -7.48 6.60
CA SER A 284 -3.50 -8.37 6.98
C SER A 284 -4.02 -9.18 5.79
N ALA A 285 -4.61 -10.35 6.08
CA ALA A 285 -5.32 -11.16 5.10
C ALA A 285 -6.39 -10.38 4.32
N GLY A 286 -6.70 -10.91 3.15
CA GLY A 286 -7.69 -10.43 2.20
C GLY A 286 -7.10 -9.53 1.12
N LEU A 287 -5.84 -9.08 1.26
CA LEU A 287 -5.14 -8.34 0.21
C LEU A 287 -4.56 -9.28 -0.85
N ASP A 288 -3.93 -10.38 -0.43
CA ASP A 288 -3.42 -11.43 -1.31
C ASP A 288 -4.11 -12.75 -1.00
N LYS A 289 -5.32 -12.92 -1.54
CA LYS A 289 -6.20 -14.07 -1.22
C LYS A 289 -5.69 -15.40 -1.75
N ASP A 290 -4.90 -15.39 -2.81
CA ASP A 290 -4.43 -16.59 -3.52
C ASP A 290 -2.90 -16.76 -3.43
N ALA A 291 -2.21 -16.01 -2.55
CA ALA A 291 -0.75 -16.02 -2.39
C ALA A 291 0.03 -15.72 -3.68
N GLU A 292 -0.44 -14.76 -4.49
CA GLU A 292 0.17 -14.40 -5.77
C GLU A 292 1.24 -13.31 -5.68
N ILE A 293 1.23 -12.51 -4.60
CA ILE A 293 2.07 -11.32 -4.44
C ILE A 293 2.76 -11.22 -3.08
N ALA A 294 2.89 -12.32 -2.33
CA ALA A 294 3.57 -12.34 -1.04
C ALA A 294 4.95 -11.65 -1.04
N ASP A 295 5.83 -11.98 -2.01
CA ASP A 295 7.15 -11.34 -2.13
C ASP A 295 7.08 -9.84 -2.46
N PRO A 296 6.26 -9.39 -3.44
CA PRO A 296 5.99 -7.97 -3.62
C PRO A 296 5.53 -7.26 -2.35
N LEU A 297 4.69 -7.90 -1.52
CA LEU A 297 4.19 -7.33 -0.27
C LEU A 297 5.31 -7.19 0.79
N PHE A 298 6.20 -8.19 0.92
CA PHE A 298 7.41 -8.05 1.73
C PHE A 298 8.32 -6.93 1.22
N ALA A 299 8.47 -6.80 -0.11
CA ALA A 299 9.27 -5.74 -0.71
C ALA A 299 8.73 -4.33 -0.44
N LEU A 300 7.45 -4.17 -0.06
CA LEU A 300 6.90 -2.90 0.42
C LEU A 300 7.36 -2.53 1.84
N GLY A 301 8.05 -3.43 2.54
CA GLY A 301 8.66 -3.19 3.85
C GLY A 301 7.95 -3.85 5.03
N ALA A 302 6.97 -4.74 4.76
CA ALA A 302 6.26 -5.48 5.80
C ALA A 302 7.19 -6.47 6.52
N GLY A 303 7.08 -6.57 7.85
CA GLY A 303 7.70 -7.64 8.64
C GLY A 303 6.92 -8.95 8.60
N VAL A 304 5.60 -8.89 8.38
CA VAL A 304 4.70 -10.05 8.29
C VAL A 304 3.72 -9.86 7.12
N VAL A 305 3.44 -10.92 6.37
CA VAL A 305 2.40 -10.92 5.32
C VAL A 305 1.46 -12.09 5.55
N GLU A 306 0.18 -11.81 5.78
CA GLU A 306 -0.89 -12.81 5.92
C GLU A 306 -1.60 -12.95 4.55
N VAL A 307 -1.44 -14.09 3.88
CA VAL A 307 -2.17 -14.44 2.65
C VAL A 307 -3.52 -15.11 2.98
N GLY A 308 -4.47 -15.14 2.03
CA GLY A 308 -5.81 -15.71 2.24
C GLY A 308 -6.89 -14.64 2.51
N GLY A 309 -8.04 -14.96 3.11
CA GLY A 309 -8.46 -16.28 3.59
C GLY A 309 -8.65 -17.29 2.47
N CYS A 310 -8.04 -18.45 2.64
CA CYS A 310 -8.22 -19.61 1.77
C CYS A 310 -9.46 -20.40 2.22
N THR A 311 -9.87 -21.34 1.40
CA THR A 311 -10.95 -22.29 1.66
C THR A 311 -10.47 -23.67 1.24
N PRO A 312 -11.02 -24.77 1.79
CA PRO A 312 -10.57 -26.11 1.42
C PRO A 312 -10.75 -26.33 -0.08
N LEU A 313 -11.94 -26.00 -0.60
CA LEU A 313 -12.29 -26.08 -2.01
C LEU A 313 -12.36 -24.70 -2.68
N PRO A 314 -12.18 -24.63 -4.02
CA PRO A 314 -12.37 -23.39 -4.76
C PRO A 314 -13.80 -22.85 -4.65
N GLN A 315 -13.96 -21.55 -4.46
CA GLN A 315 -15.26 -20.89 -4.46
C GLN A 315 -15.18 -19.45 -4.99
N ALA A 316 -16.21 -19.02 -5.73
CA ALA A 316 -16.27 -17.68 -6.31
C ALA A 316 -16.51 -16.56 -5.28
N GLY A 317 -17.09 -16.91 -4.13
CA GLY A 317 -17.62 -15.98 -3.12
C GLY A 317 -18.94 -15.33 -3.52
N ASN A 318 -19.35 -14.29 -2.80
CA ASN A 318 -20.64 -13.61 -3.03
C ASN A 318 -20.68 -12.88 -4.39
N PRO A 319 -21.86 -12.63 -4.99
CA PRO A 319 -21.99 -11.90 -6.25
C PRO A 319 -21.41 -10.48 -6.19
N ARG A 320 -20.89 -9.98 -7.33
CA ARG A 320 -20.44 -8.58 -7.48
C ARG A 320 -21.61 -7.63 -7.74
N PRO A 321 -21.52 -6.33 -7.36
CA PRO A 321 -20.44 -5.70 -6.60
C PRO A 321 -20.48 -6.10 -5.12
N ARG A 322 -19.30 -6.22 -4.52
CA ARG A 322 -19.13 -6.73 -3.14
C ARG A 322 -18.06 -6.02 -2.33
N VAL A 323 -17.51 -4.94 -2.86
CA VAL A 323 -16.59 -4.03 -2.14
C VAL A 323 -16.95 -2.61 -2.50
N PHE A 324 -17.09 -1.77 -1.48
CA PHE A 324 -17.58 -0.40 -1.61
C PHE A 324 -16.64 0.52 -0.87
N ARG A 325 -16.22 1.60 -1.53
CA ARG A 325 -15.40 2.64 -0.92
C ARG A 325 -16.30 3.71 -0.31
N VAL A 326 -15.87 4.23 0.82
CA VAL A 326 -16.41 5.43 1.46
C VAL A 326 -15.26 6.43 1.64
N PRO A 327 -14.81 7.10 0.56
CA PRO A 327 -13.62 7.96 0.59
C PRO A 327 -13.66 9.09 1.62
N ALA A 328 -14.84 9.66 1.90
CA ALA A 328 -14.98 10.71 2.93
C ALA A 328 -14.48 10.31 4.32
N VAL A 329 -14.40 9.01 4.63
CA VAL A 329 -13.89 8.48 5.91
C VAL A 329 -12.75 7.49 5.73
N ASP A 330 -12.14 7.43 4.54
CA ASP A 330 -11.14 6.43 4.16
C ASP A 330 -11.56 4.98 4.51
N GLY A 331 -12.84 4.69 4.33
CA GLY A 331 -13.46 3.42 4.74
C GLY A 331 -13.80 2.49 3.58
N LEU A 332 -13.87 1.19 3.86
CA LEU A 332 -14.34 0.15 2.94
C LEU A 332 -15.43 -0.67 3.60
N VAL A 333 -16.50 -0.96 2.87
CA VAL A 333 -17.45 -2.03 3.21
C VAL A 333 -17.25 -3.17 2.24
N ASN A 334 -17.13 -4.40 2.74
CA ASN A 334 -16.95 -5.57 1.88
C ASN A 334 -17.79 -6.77 2.32
N ARG A 335 -18.27 -7.50 1.33
CA ARG A 335 -18.99 -8.77 1.47
C ARG A 335 -18.46 -9.81 0.51
N TYR A 336 -17.14 -10.01 0.45
CA TYR A 336 -16.51 -10.94 -0.49
C TYR A 336 -17.04 -12.38 -0.40
N GLY A 337 -17.31 -12.89 0.81
CA GLY A 337 -17.76 -14.27 1.02
C GLY A 337 -16.66 -15.31 0.72
N LEU A 338 -15.43 -15.08 1.21
CA LEU A 338 -14.30 -16.02 1.07
C LEU A 338 -14.02 -16.50 -0.36
N ASN A 339 -14.03 -15.61 -1.34
CA ASN A 339 -13.59 -15.95 -2.70
C ASN A 339 -12.14 -16.46 -2.70
N SER A 340 -11.91 -17.67 -3.21
CA SER A 340 -10.67 -18.43 -3.05
C SER A 340 -10.53 -19.47 -4.17
N ARG A 341 -9.31 -19.73 -4.63
CA ARG A 341 -9.02 -20.81 -5.58
C ARG A 341 -8.80 -22.19 -4.92
N GLY A 342 -9.02 -22.29 -3.62
CA GLY A 342 -8.87 -23.54 -2.85
C GLY A 342 -7.46 -23.76 -2.30
N ALA A 343 -7.37 -24.62 -1.29
CA ALA A 343 -6.15 -24.89 -0.53
C ALA A 343 -5.05 -25.50 -1.41
N ASP A 344 -5.40 -26.42 -2.32
CA ASP A 344 -4.43 -27.06 -3.21
C ASP A 344 -3.75 -26.05 -4.15
N ALA A 345 -4.52 -25.10 -4.69
CA ALA A 345 -3.99 -24.07 -5.57
C ALA A 345 -3.08 -23.09 -4.82
N MET A 346 -3.39 -22.77 -3.56
CA MET A 346 -2.53 -21.95 -2.71
C MET A 346 -1.26 -22.71 -2.31
N ALA A 347 -1.38 -23.97 -1.88
CA ALA A 347 -0.25 -24.84 -1.52
C ALA A 347 0.75 -24.98 -2.68
N ALA A 348 0.26 -25.19 -3.90
CA ALA A 348 1.11 -25.27 -5.10
C ALA A 348 1.92 -23.98 -5.34
N ARG A 349 1.32 -22.80 -5.12
CA ARG A 349 2.01 -21.51 -5.25
C ARG A 349 3.03 -21.28 -4.16
N LEU A 350 2.67 -21.56 -2.91
CA LEU A 350 3.58 -21.41 -1.77
C LEU A 350 4.77 -22.38 -1.88
N ARG A 351 4.53 -23.60 -2.35
CA ARG A 351 5.60 -24.55 -2.68
C ARG A 351 6.53 -24.02 -3.76
N GLU A 352 6.01 -23.46 -4.84
CA GLU A 352 6.87 -22.89 -5.89
C GLU A 352 7.65 -21.67 -5.39
N ARG A 353 7.06 -20.84 -4.51
CA ARG A 353 7.78 -19.75 -3.84
C ARG A 353 8.94 -20.30 -3.01
N LEU A 354 8.71 -21.34 -2.20
CA LEU A 354 9.74 -22.01 -1.41
C LEU A 354 10.85 -22.58 -2.31
N ARG A 355 10.49 -23.25 -3.42
CA ARG A 355 11.46 -23.79 -4.38
C ARG A 355 12.30 -22.70 -5.04
N LYS A 356 11.72 -21.54 -5.36
CA LYS A 356 12.48 -20.39 -5.88
C LYS A 356 13.47 -19.87 -4.85
N PHE A 357 13.05 -19.76 -3.59
CA PHE A 357 13.92 -19.37 -2.49
C PHE A 357 15.06 -20.37 -2.30
N ALA A 358 14.76 -21.67 -2.24
CA ALA A 358 15.73 -22.75 -2.11
C ALA A 358 16.77 -22.72 -3.25
N ARG A 359 16.31 -22.63 -4.51
CA ARG A 359 17.21 -22.47 -5.68
C ARG A 359 18.09 -21.23 -5.59
N GLY A 360 17.58 -20.13 -5.06
CA GLY A 360 18.35 -18.91 -4.83
C GLY A 360 19.49 -19.08 -3.80
N LEU A 361 19.37 -20.05 -2.90
CA LEU A 361 20.40 -20.43 -1.94
C LEU A 361 21.26 -21.63 -2.40
N GLY A 362 20.98 -22.22 -3.56
CA GLY A 362 21.62 -23.46 -3.99
C GLY A 362 21.17 -24.71 -3.21
N LEU A 363 20.00 -24.66 -2.56
CA LEU A 363 19.42 -25.73 -1.75
C LEU A 363 18.18 -26.36 -2.41
N SER A 364 17.83 -27.56 -1.98
CA SER A 364 16.57 -28.23 -2.29
C SER A 364 15.44 -27.80 -1.34
N GLU A 365 14.20 -28.12 -1.71
CA GLU A 365 13.02 -27.89 -0.88
C GLU A 365 13.14 -28.60 0.48
N ARG A 366 13.65 -29.84 0.48
CA ARG A 366 13.79 -30.67 1.69
C ARG A 366 14.83 -30.10 2.66
N GLU A 367 15.92 -29.56 2.13
CA GLU A 367 16.97 -28.91 2.94
C GLU A 367 16.46 -27.63 3.60
N VAL A 368 15.68 -26.80 2.89
CA VAL A 368 15.10 -25.59 3.50
C VAL A 368 14.04 -25.92 4.56
N LEU A 369 13.24 -26.97 4.34
CA LEU A 369 12.25 -27.41 5.34
C LEU A 369 12.88 -28.17 6.51
N GLU A 370 14.11 -28.65 6.32
CA GLU A 370 14.78 -29.60 7.22
C GLU A 370 13.86 -30.80 7.55
N ALA A 371 13.22 -31.37 6.51
CA ALA A 371 12.22 -32.42 6.66
C ALA A 371 12.87 -33.82 6.81
N GLY A 372 12.51 -34.53 7.90
CA GLY A 372 12.91 -35.92 8.17
C GLY A 372 12.18 -36.95 7.29
N GLU A 373 12.54 -38.24 7.45
CA GLU A 373 12.11 -39.36 6.57
C GLU A 373 10.79 -40.05 6.92
N GLU A 374 10.00 -39.52 7.86
CA GLU A 374 8.83 -40.27 8.36
C GLU A 374 7.58 -40.20 7.46
N GLU A 375 6.96 -41.38 7.26
CA GLU A 375 5.69 -41.58 6.57
C GLU A 375 4.50 -41.21 7.47
N GLY A 376 4.20 -39.91 7.57
CA GLY A 376 2.92 -39.42 8.10
C GLY A 376 1.95 -39.12 6.95
N GLY A 377 0.75 -39.72 7.00
CA GLY A 377 -0.37 -39.43 6.10
C GLY A 377 -0.97 -38.04 6.33
N CYS A 378 -1.48 -37.42 5.26
CA CYS A 378 -2.21 -36.16 5.34
C CYS A 378 -3.66 -36.43 5.76
N ALA A 379 -4.27 -35.54 6.55
CA ALA A 379 -5.71 -35.57 6.73
C ALA A 379 -6.41 -35.35 5.38
N ASP A 380 -7.06 -36.39 4.87
CA ASP A 380 -7.90 -36.32 3.68
C ASP A 380 -9.21 -35.58 4.00
N GLY A 381 -9.65 -34.72 3.09
CA GLY A 381 -11.00 -34.13 3.13
C GLY A 381 -11.08 -32.62 2.91
N GLU A 382 -12.32 -32.15 2.88
CA GLU A 382 -12.75 -30.77 2.61
C GLU A 382 -12.90 -29.94 3.91
N SER A 383 -12.31 -30.40 5.02
CA SER A 383 -12.40 -29.74 6.32
C SER A 383 -11.34 -28.63 6.49
N VAL A 384 -11.53 -27.78 7.50
CA VAL A 384 -10.53 -26.76 7.89
C VAL A 384 -9.21 -27.40 8.33
N ALA A 385 -9.26 -28.58 8.97
CA ALA A 385 -8.05 -29.33 9.32
C ALA A 385 -7.34 -29.87 8.07
N GLY A 386 -8.09 -30.38 7.08
CA GLY A 386 -7.53 -30.78 5.79
C GLY A 386 -6.91 -29.59 5.03
N GLU A 387 -7.52 -28.40 5.08
CA GLU A 387 -6.91 -27.17 4.56
C GLU A 387 -5.59 -26.86 5.28
N ALA A 388 -5.58 -26.92 6.62
CA ALA A 388 -4.38 -26.70 7.41
C ALA A 388 -3.27 -27.69 7.05
N ALA A 389 -3.57 -28.98 6.90
CA ALA A 389 -2.60 -30.02 6.53
C ALA A 389 -1.88 -29.71 5.19
N ARG A 390 -2.61 -29.19 4.20
CA ARG A 390 -2.06 -28.81 2.88
C ARG A 390 -1.16 -27.58 2.94
N LEU A 391 -1.50 -26.61 3.80
CA LEU A 391 -0.81 -25.31 3.88
C LEU A 391 0.32 -25.29 4.91
N ALA A 392 0.24 -26.11 5.96
CA ALA A 392 1.18 -26.15 7.08
C ALA A 392 2.67 -26.28 6.67
N PRO A 393 3.05 -27.07 5.64
CA PRO A 393 4.44 -27.16 5.22
C PRO A 393 5.04 -25.83 4.73
N TYR A 394 4.20 -24.88 4.30
CA TYR A 394 4.65 -23.65 3.63
C TYR A 394 4.28 -22.36 4.38
N ALA A 395 3.73 -22.47 5.58
CA ALA A 395 3.33 -21.34 6.41
C ALA A 395 4.20 -21.29 7.67
N ASP A 396 4.56 -20.09 8.13
CA ASP A 396 5.16 -19.88 9.45
C ASP A 396 4.08 -19.74 10.54
N VAL A 397 2.93 -19.19 10.16
CA VAL A 397 1.74 -19.05 10.99
C VAL A 397 0.51 -19.44 10.19
N LEU A 398 -0.32 -20.34 10.72
CA LEU A 398 -1.67 -20.64 10.24
C LEU A 398 -2.67 -19.82 11.04
N VAL A 399 -3.64 -19.21 10.36
CA VAL A 399 -4.66 -18.37 10.99
C VAL A 399 -6.03 -18.97 10.74
N VAL A 400 -6.71 -19.38 11.82
CA VAL A 400 -8.11 -19.83 11.77
C VAL A 400 -9.01 -18.61 11.88
N ASN A 401 -9.73 -18.31 10.80
CA ASN A 401 -10.63 -17.16 10.74
C ASN A 401 -12.07 -17.58 11.10
N VAL A 402 -12.50 -17.25 12.31
CA VAL A 402 -13.88 -17.49 12.81
C VAL A 402 -14.72 -16.22 12.85
N SER A 403 -14.26 -15.15 12.18
CA SER A 403 -14.75 -13.78 12.41
C SER A 403 -15.31 -13.07 11.18
N SER A 404 -15.33 -13.74 10.02
CA SER A 404 -15.89 -13.16 8.79
C SER A 404 -17.38 -12.80 8.98
N PRO A 405 -17.78 -11.53 8.82
CA PRO A 405 -19.20 -11.15 8.87
C PRO A 405 -20.00 -11.65 7.66
N ASN A 406 -19.31 -12.14 6.64
CA ASN A 406 -19.84 -12.39 5.30
C ASN A 406 -20.18 -13.85 5.02
N THR A 407 -19.97 -14.72 6.00
CA THR A 407 -20.25 -16.15 5.95
C THR A 407 -21.26 -16.46 7.06
N PRO A 408 -22.51 -16.81 6.73
CA PRO A 408 -23.52 -17.16 7.73
C PRO A 408 -23.02 -18.28 8.66
N GLY A 409 -23.37 -18.22 9.95
CA GLY A 409 -23.02 -19.25 10.94
C GLY A 409 -21.58 -19.25 11.44
N LEU A 410 -20.64 -18.56 10.78
CA LEU A 410 -19.22 -18.67 11.13
C LEU A 410 -18.89 -18.08 12.51
N ARG A 411 -19.57 -16.99 12.89
CA ARG A 411 -19.37 -16.35 14.20
C ARG A 411 -19.96 -17.15 15.35
N ASP A 412 -20.92 -18.03 15.08
CA ASP A 412 -21.54 -18.89 16.09
C ASP A 412 -20.55 -19.96 16.59
N LEU A 413 -19.50 -20.25 15.79
CA LEU A 413 -18.39 -21.12 16.19
C LEU A 413 -17.49 -20.51 17.27
N GLN A 414 -17.68 -19.25 17.68
CA GLN A 414 -16.88 -18.61 18.73
C GLN A 414 -17.28 -19.02 20.15
N ALA A 415 -18.31 -19.85 20.31
CA ALA A 415 -18.59 -20.51 21.59
C ALA A 415 -17.40 -21.41 22.00
N ALA A 416 -17.07 -21.44 23.30
CA ALA A 416 -15.81 -21.98 23.81
C ALA A 416 -15.51 -23.42 23.33
N GLU A 417 -16.46 -24.34 23.48
CA GLU A 417 -16.26 -25.76 23.14
C GLU A 417 -16.15 -26.04 21.62
N PRO A 418 -17.09 -25.61 20.76
CA PRO A 418 -16.95 -25.76 19.31
C PRO A 418 -15.65 -25.14 18.79
N LEU A 419 -15.29 -23.96 19.31
CA LEU A 419 -14.06 -23.27 18.95
C LEU A 419 -12.84 -24.10 19.34
N ALA A 420 -12.79 -24.59 20.58
CA ALA A 420 -11.67 -25.40 21.09
C ALA A 420 -11.45 -26.66 20.24
N ARG A 421 -12.53 -27.36 19.85
CA ARG A 421 -12.45 -28.55 18.99
C ARG A 421 -11.90 -28.21 17.60
N LEU A 422 -12.42 -27.16 16.96
CA LEU A 422 -11.95 -26.72 15.64
C LEU A 422 -10.47 -26.32 15.68
N LEU A 423 -10.09 -25.51 16.68
CA LEU A 423 -8.72 -25.03 16.84
C LEU A 423 -7.76 -26.19 17.15
N GLY A 424 -8.17 -27.14 18.01
CA GLY A 424 -7.36 -28.31 18.35
C GLY A 424 -7.02 -29.16 17.13
N ALA A 425 -8.00 -29.42 16.26
CA ALA A 425 -7.76 -30.16 15.02
C ALA A 425 -6.74 -29.47 14.10
N VAL A 426 -6.77 -28.14 14.01
CA VAL A 426 -5.78 -27.38 13.22
C VAL A 426 -4.40 -27.39 13.87
N VAL A 427 -4.33 -27.31 15.21
CA VAL A 427 -3.08 -27.42 15.96
C VAL A 427 -2.43 -28.79 15.77
N ASP A 428 -3.21 -29.86 15.75
CA ASP A 428 -2.69 -31.20 15.52
C ASP A 428 -2.12 -31.36 14.10
N GLU A 429 -2.80 -30.82 13.08
CA GLU A 429 -2.27 -30.80 11.71
C GLU A 429 -1.02 -29.92 11.57
N ALA A 430 -0.97 -28.78 12.26
CA ALA A 430 0.23 -27.93 12.33
C ALA A 430 1.44 -28.69 12.91
N LYS A 431 1.23 -29.50 13.96
CA LYS A 431 2.29 -30.33 14.57
C LYS A 431 2.76 -31.45 13.63
N ARG A 432 1.86 -32.01 12.82
CA ARG A 432 2.16 -33.06 11.82
C ARG A 432 2.93 -32.55 10.60
N ALA A 433 3.02 -31.23 10.40
CA ALA A 433 3.70 -30.65 9.24
C ALA A 433 5.15 -31.13 9.09
N LYS A 434 5.55 -31.52 7.87
CA LYS A 434 6.88 -32.07 7.56
C LYS A 434 7.95 -30.98 7.43
N ARG A 435 8.23 -30.28 8.54
CA ARG A 435 9.33 -29.31 8.70
C ARG A 435 9.85 -29.31 10.14
N LYS A 436 11.11 -28.91 10.34
CA LYS A 436 11.74 -28.84 11.67
C LYS A 436 11.03 -27.84 12.59
N VAL A 437 10.85 -26.60 12.10
CA VAL A 437 10.12 -25.56 12.83
C VAL A 437 8.65 -25.65 12.46
N LYS A 438 7.81 -26.14 13.38
CA LYS A 438 6.37 -26.29 13.14
C LYS A 438 5.69 -24.91 13.00
N PRO A 439 4.69 -24.78 12.11
CA PRO A 439 3.89 -23.55 12.02
C PRO A 439 3.18 -23.27 13.35
N ARG A 440 3.07 -21.99 13.69
CA ARG A 440 2.27 -21.51 14.80
C ARG A 440 0.82 -21.42 14.39
N VAL A 441 -0.11 -21.59 15.31
CA VAL A 441 -1.54 -21.43 15.03
C VAL A 441 -2.05 -20.20 15.76
N MET A 442 -2.82 -19.37 15.06
CA MET A 442 -3.52 -18.22 15.63
C MET A 442 -5.00 -18.27 15.27
N VAL A 443 -5.84 -17.63 16.09
CA VAL A 443 -7.26 -17.42 15.79
C VAL A 443 -7.55 -15.95 15.53
N LYS A 444 -8.32 -15.63 14.49
CA LYS A 444 -8.73 -14.26 14.18
C LYS A 444 -10.16 -14.02 14.62
N VAL A 445 -10.33 -13.11 15.57
CA VAL A 445 -11.61 -12.82 16.24
C VAL A 445 -12.29 -11.61 15.64
N SER A 446 -13.61 -11.51 15.77
CA SER A 446 -14.34 -10.35 15.27
C SER A 446 -14.35 -9.26 16.33
N PRO A 447 -14.35 -7.98 15.92
CA PRO A 447 -14.41 -6.88 16.86
C PRO A 447 -15.80 -6.77 17.49
N ASP A 448 -16.84 -7.42 16.93
CA ASP A 448 -18.24 -7.25 17.32
C ASP A 448 -18.66 -8.03 18.57
N GLU A 449 -17.92 -9.08 18.91
CA GLU A 449 -18.02 -9.92 20.11
C GLU A 449 -17.14 -9.30 21.19
N ASP A 450 -17.58 -8.15 21.69
CA ASP A 450 -16.87 -7.34 22.68
C ASP A 450 -17.46 -7.44 24.09
N ASP A 451 -18.38 -8.37 24.34
CA ASP A 451 -18.85 -8.71 25.67
C ASP A 451 -17.80 -9.54 26.43
N ASP A 452 -17.63 -9.29 27.73
CA ASP A 452 -16.61 -9.96 28.56
C ASP A 452 -16.81 -11.48 28.59
N THR A 453 -18.06 -11.98 28.61
CA THR A 453 -18.33 -13.43 28.65
C THR A 453 -17.97 -14.11 27.33
N GLN A 454 -18.25 -13.46 26.20
CA GLN A 454 -17.88 -13.97 24.89
C GLN A 454 -16.36 -14.00 24.70
N MET A 455 -15.69 -12.92 25.11
CA MET A 455 -14.23 -12.84 25.07
C MET A 455 -13.59 -13.91 25.97
N ASP A 456 -14.16 -14.18 27.14
CA ASP A 456 -13.67 -15.22 28.06
C ASP A 456 -13.78 -16.61 27.44
N GLY A 457 -14.90 -16.91 26.79
CA GLY A 457 -15.06 -18.17 26.05
C GLY A 457 -14.03 -18.37 24.93
N VAL A 458 -13.69 -17.30 24.20
CA VAL A 458 -12.62 -17.34 23.19
C VAL A 458 -11.25 -17.56 23.83
N VAL A 459 -10.94 -16.86 24.92
CA VAL A 459 -9.68 -17.02 25.66
C VAL A 459 -9.54 -18.45 26.19
N GLN A 460 -10.61 -19.01 26.77
CA GLN A 460 -10.64 -20.40 27.21
C GLN A 460 -10.36 -21.37 26.06
N ALA A 461 -11.01 -21.18 24.91
CA ALA A 461 -10.78 -22.02 23.73
C ALA A 461 -9.35 -21.94 23.21
N VAL A 462 -8.73 -20.75 23.19
CA VAL A 462 -7.32 -20.55 22.80
C VAL A 462 -6.38 -21.34 23.69
N TRP A 463 -6.63 -21.35 25.00
CA TRP A 463 -5.83 -22.11 25.95
C TRP A 463 -6.05 -23.62 25.83
N MET A 464 -7.31 -24.07 25.77
CA MET A 464 -7.66 -25.49 25.65
C MET A 464 -7.13 -26.14 24.37
N SER A 465 -7.12 -25.41 23.25
CA SER A 465 -6.71 -25.93 21.94
C SER A 465 -5.19 -25.91 21.71
N GLY A 466 -4.43 -25.21 22.56
CA GLY A 466 -2.99 -25.04 22.37
C GLY A 466 -2.61 -24.02 21.29
N VAL A 467 -3.53 -23.16 20.86
CA VAL A 467 -3.27 -22.06 19.91
C VAL A 467 -2.23 -21.09 20.47
N ASP A 468 -1.29 -20.63 19.63
CA ASP A 468 -0.15 -19.80 20.06
C ASP A 468 -0.51 -18.30 20.17
N GLY A 469 -1.60 -17.84 19.56
CA GLY A 469 -1.98 -16.42 19.60
C GLY A 469 -3.33 -16.04 19.02
N VAL A 470 -3.66 -14.75 19.11
CA VAL A 470 -4.95 -14.18 18.66
C VAL A 470 -4.71 -12.98 17.75
N ILE A 471 -5.49 -12.84 16.68
CA ILE A 471 -5.53 -11.65 15.84
C ILE A 471 -6.81 -10.85 16.17
N VAL A 472 -6.63 -9.63 16.68
CA VAL A 472 -7.69 -8.74 17.17
C VAL A 472 -7.75 -7.48 16.29
N GLY A 473 -8.74 -7.27 15.43
CA GLY A 473 -9.85 -8.15 15.05
C GLY A 473 -10.23 -7.95 13.59
N ASN A 474 -11.25 -8.65 13.13
CA ASN A 474 -11.73 -8.55 11.74
C ASN A 474 -12.53 -7.25 11.48
N THR A 475 -13.27 -7.21 10.38
CA THR A 475 -14.18 -6.12 10.02
C THR A 475 -15.45 -6.09 10.89
N THR A 476 -16.09 -4.92 11.02
CA THR A 476 -17.28 -4.74 11.89
C THR A 476 -18.59 -4.63 11.09
N LYS A 477 -19.68 -5.21 11.60
CA LYS A 477 -21.04 -4.96 11.09
C LYS A 477 -21.66 -3.68 11.68
N ARG A 478 -21.11 -3.14 12.77
CA ARG A 478 -21.62 -1.90 13.37
C ARG A 478 -21.46 -0.74 12.39
N ARG A 479 -22.45 0.16 12.36
CA ARG A 479 -22.47 1.38 11.51
C ARG A 479 -22.52 2.67 12.32
N THR A 480 -22.71 2.56 13.63
CA THR A 480 -22.65 3.67 14.58
C THR A 480 -21.20 4.11 14.79
N GLY A 481 -20.97 5.42 14.97
CA GLY A 481 -19.64 5.97 15.25
C GLY A 481 -18.63 5.91 14.09
N LEU A 482 -19.02 5.46 12.89
CA LEU A 482 -18.10 5.35 11.75
C LEU A 482 -17.82 6.68 11.03
N VAL A 483 -18.74 7.62 11.14
CA VAL A 483 -18.66 8.93 10.50
C VAL A 483 -18.58 9.98 11.61
N LYS A 484 -17.48 10.74 11.64
CA LYS A 484 -17.30 11.82 12.61
C LYS A 484 -18.28 12.96 12.33
N GLU A 485 -18.67 13.66 13.38
CA GLU A 485 -19.54 14.83 13.28
C GLU A 485 -18.94 15.88 12.32
N GLY A 486 -19.80 16.48 11.49
CA GLY A 486 -19.39 17.46 10.48
C GLY A 486 -18.91 16.89 9.14
N ILE A 487 -18.66 15.57 9.02
CA ILE A 487 -18.34 14.94 7.73
C ILE A 487 -19.62 14.70 6.93
N LYS A 488 -19.75 15.37 5.78
CA LYS A 488 -20.87 15.17 4.85
C LYS A 488 -20.53 14.08 3.84
N LEU A 489 -21.30 12.99 3.86
CA LEU A 489 -21.23 11.94 2.85
C LEU A 489 -22.00 12.34 1.59
N THR A 490 -21.48 11.96 0.42
CA THR A 490 -22.27 11.97 -0.81
C THR A 490 -23.34 10.87 -0.77
N GLY A 491 -24.40 11.01 -1.57
CA GLY A 491 -25.44 9.96 -1.65
C GLY A 491 -24.91 8.58 -2.07
N ARG A 492 -23.82 8.53 -2.83
CA ARG A 492 -23.13 7.27 -3.19
C ARG A 492 -22.37 6.69 -1.99
N GLU A 493 -21.69 7.52 -1.22
CA GLU A 493 -20.96 7.10 -0.02
C GLU A 493 -21.90 6.65 1.09
N GLN A 494 -23.05 7.30 1.24
CA GLN A 494 -24.08 6.89 2.19
C GLN A 494 -24.64 5.52 1.83
N LYS A 495 -24.97 5.29 0.55
CA LYS A 495 -25.36 3.96 0.05
C LYS A 495 -24.28 2.92 0.32
N ALA A 496 -23.04 3.21 -0.06
CA ALA A 496 -21.89 2.33 0.16
C ALA A 496 -21.66 1.98 1.63
N LEU A 497 -21.92 2.90 2.56
CA LEU A 497 -21.74 2.68 3.99
C LEU A 497 -22.80 1.74 4.57
N VAL A 498 -24.03 1.80 4.08
CA VAL A 498 -25.15 0.95 4.54
C VAL A 498 -25.23 -0.38 3.82
N GLU A 499 -24.37 -0.64 2.84
CA GLU A 499 -24.25 -1.94 2.19
C GLU A 499 -23.97 -3.06 3.21
N ASP A 500 -24.51 -4.24 2.90
CA ASP A 500 -24.23 -5.45 3.66
C ASP A 500 -22.74 -5.80 3.60
N GLY A 501 -22.23 -6.24 4.75
CA GLY A 501 -20.86 -6.73 4.92
C GLY A 501 -20.11 -6.09 6.08
N GLY A 502 -18.80 -6.33 6.13
CA GLY A 502 -17.92 -5.77 7.13
C GLY A 502 -17.34 -4.42 6.72
N PHE A 503 -17.42 -3.42 7.60
CA PHE A 503 -16.70 -2.16 7.51
C PHE A 503 -15.26 -2.33 7.98
N SER A 504 -14.33 -1.67 7.29
CA SER A 504 -12.94 -1.49 7.67
C SER A 504 -12.49 -0.06 7.39
N GLY A 505 -11.65 0.51 8.25
CA GLY A 505 -11.15 1.86 8.05
C GLY A 505 -10.70 2.50 9.36
N PRO A 506 -10.22 3.75 9.31
CA PRO A 506 -9.67 4.47 10.46
C PRO A 506 -10.61 4.53 11.66
N ALA A 507 -11.93 4.58 11.42
CA ALA A 507 -12.94 4.64 12.48
C ALA A 507 -12.97 3.40 13.40
N MET A 508 -12.30 2.30 13.03
CA MET A 508 -12.20 1.11 13.87
C MET A 508 -11.07 1.18 14.91
N PHE A 509 -10.19 2.18 14.83
CA PHE A 509 -8.94 2.18 15.58
C PHE A 509 -9.16 2.14 17.09
N ASP A 510 -9.99 3.03 17.64
CA ASP A 510 -10.20 3.14 19.10
C ASP A 510 -10.77 1.84 19.68
N ARG A 511 -11.67 1.19 18.94
CA ARG A 511 -12.23 -0.11 19.34
C ARG A 511 -11.20 -1.23 19.26
N THR A 512 -10.37 -1.22 18.21
CA THR A 512 -9.28 -2.18 18.05
C THR A 512 -8.29 -2.06 19.21
N LEU A 513 -7.90 -0.84 19.57
CA LEU A 513 -7.00 -0.56 20.69
C LEU A 513 -7.58 -1.07 22.02
N SER A 514 -8.85 -0.77 22.29
CA SER A 514 -9.55 -1.24 23.50
C SER A 514 -9.59 -2.77 23.58
N LEU A 515 -9.96 -3.44 22.47
CA LEU A 515 -10.02 -4.90 22.42
C LEU A 515 -8.66 -5.55 22.59
N VAL A 516 -7.60 -5.01 21.99
CA VAL A 516 -6.23 -5.53 22.15
C VAL A 516 -5.83 -5.53 23.63
N GLY A 517 -6.07 -4.43 24.34
CA GLY A 517 -5.76 -4.34 25.77
C GLY A 517 -6.57 -5.31 26.63
N ARG A 518 -7.86 -5.48 26.31
CA ARG A 518 -8.75 -6.44 27.01
C ARG A 518 -8.31 -7.88 26.77
N TYR A 519 -8.06 -8.28 25.52
CA TYR A 519 -7.55 -9.62 25.20
C TYR A 519 -6.20 -9.88 25.87
N ARG A 520 -5.27 -8.91 25.85
CA ARG A 520 -3.99 -9.02 26.56
C ARG A 520 -4.22 -9.33 28.04
N LYS A 521 -5.01 -8.51 28.74
CA LYS A 521 -5.32 -8.70 30.16
C LYS A 521 -5.92 -10.09 30.44
N MET A 522 -6.87 -10.53 29.62
CA MET A 522 -7.55 -11.82 29.83
C MET A 522 -6.65 -13.02 29.55
N LEU A 523 -5.86 -12.99 28.48
CA LEU A 523 -4.90 -14.04 28.14
C LEU A 523 -3.84 -14.20 29.24
N ASP A 524 -3.30 -13.08 29.75
CA ASP A 524 -2.30 -13.09 30.81
C ASP A 524 -2.92 -13.56 32.15
N SER A 525 -4.15 -13.13 32.46
CA SER A 525 -4.87 -13.56 33.67
C SER A 525 -5.14 -15.07 33.67
N TYR A 526 -5.48 -15.64 32.52
CA TYR A 526 -5.69 -17.09 32.40
C TYR A 526 -4.39 -17.86 32.60
N SER A 527 -3.27 -17.37 32.03
CA SER A 527 -1.92 -17.93 32.24
C SER A 527 -1.57 -18.02 33.73
N LEU A 528 -1.82 -16.96 34.50
CA LEU A 528 -1.56 -16.93 35.94
C LEU A 528 -2.41 -17.94 36.73
N LYS A 529 -3.69 -18.10 36.35
CA LYS A 529 -4.60 -19.07 37.00
C LYS A 529 -4.18 -20.52 36.76
N THR A 530 -3.68 -20.85 35.58
CA THR A 530 -3.28 -22.23 35.25
C THR A 530 -1.88 -22.59 35.72
N SER A 531 -1.00 -21.61 35.89
CA SER A 531 0.40 -21.83 36.33
C SER A 531 0.51 -22.33 37.78
N GLY A 532 -0.47 -22.03 38.64
CA GLY A 532 -0.48 -22.48 40.04
C GLY A 532 -0.64 -24.00 40.24
N VAL A 533 -0.80 -24.77 39.16
CA VAL A 533 -1.02 -26.22 39.21
C VAL A 533 0.26 -27.04 38.96
N ASN A 534 1.28 -26.50 38.26
CA ASN A 534 2.44 -27.30 37.81
C ASN A 534 3.81 -26.56 37.74
N ASP A 535 3.98 -25.39 38.37
CA ASP A 535 5.24 -24.57 38.38
C ASP A 535 5.85 -24.20 37.01
N VAL A 536 5.19 -24.53 35.89
CA VAL A 536 5.59 -24.13 34.54
C VAL A 536 4.67 -23.02 34.07
N PHE A 537 5.19 -21.79 34.00
CA PHE A 537 4.49 -20.68 33.37
C PHE A 537 4.36 -20.95 31.87
N PRO A 538 3.13 -20.98 31.31
CA PRO A 538 2.96 -21.19 29.89
C PRO A 538 3.46 -19.96 29.10
N THR A 539 3.95 -20.23 27.89
CA THR A 539 4.40 -19.19 26.97
C THR A 539 3.31 -18.13 26.75
N PRO A 540 3.62 -16.83 26.89
CA PRO A 540 2.66 -15.77 26.64
C PRO A 540 2.07 -15.86 25.23
N LYS A 541 0.73 -15.74 25.13
CA LYS A 541 0.04 -15.76 23.84
C LYS A 541 0.36 -14.49 23.05
N VAL A 542 0.66 -14.65 21.76
CA VAL A 542 0.97 -13.55 20.84
C VAL A 542 -0.32 -12.86 20.38
N ILE A 543 -0.32 -11.53 20.26
CA ILE A 543 -1.47 -10.78 19.73
C ILE A 543 -1.04 -10.01 18.48
N PHE A 544 -1.78 -10.17 17.38
CA PHE A 544 -1.66 -9.26 16.24
C PHE A 544 -2.86 -8.30 16.23
N ALA A 545 -2.59 -7.00 16.20
CA ALA A 545 -3.63 -5.98 16.13
C ALA A 545 -3.95 -5.66 14.67
N THR A 546 -5.22 -5.71 14.28
CA THR A 546 -5.69 -5.32 12.95
C THR A 546 -7.00 -4.56 13.03
N GLY A 547 -7.07 -3.41 12.36
CA GLY A 547 -8.22 -2.51 12.40
C GLY A 547 -7.83 -1.04 12.57
N GLY A 548 -8.09 -0.23 11.53
CA GLY A 548 -7.98 1.24 11.61
C GLY A 548 -6.57 1.83 11.77
N ILE A 549 -5.51 1.03 11.78
CA ILE A 549 -4.13 1.52 11.88
C ILE A 549 -3.70 2.17 10.54
N THR A 550 -3.30 3.44 10.61
CA THR A 550 -2.96 4.26 9.42
C THR A 550 -1.62 4.99 9.52
N ASN A 551 -1.06 5.10 10.72
CA ASN A 551 0.13 5.89 11.04
C ASN A 551 0.95 5.23 12.18
N GLY A 552 2.18 5.72 12.39
CA GLY A 552 3.13 5.19 13.36
C GLY A 552 2.71 5.37 14.82
N ASP A 553 1.96 6.44 15.14
CA ASP A 553 1.41 6.63 16.49
C ASP A 553 0.42 5.53 16.85
N GLN A 554 -0.53 5.27 15.95
CA GLN A 554 -1.53 4.22 16.12
C GLN A 554 -0.89 2.84 16.24
N ALA A 555 0.15 2.56 15.44
CA ALA A 555 0.94 1.34 15.56
C ALA A 555 1.58 1.22 16.95
N LEU A 556 2.23 2.26 17.46
CA LEU A 556 2.81 2.25 18.81
C LEU A 556 1.75 2.05 19.90
N GLN A 557 0.58 2.67 19.77
CA GLN A 557 -0.50 2.53 20.75
C GLN A 557 -0.96 1.07 20.87
N VAL A 558 -1.20 0.36 19.76
CA VAL A 558 -1.62 -1.04 19.82
C VAL A 558 -0.50 -1.97 20.30
N LEU A 559 0.76 -1.68 19.98
CA LEU A 559 1.91 -2.42 20.49
C LEU A 559 2.04 -2.25 22.01
N ASN A 560 1.92 -1.01 22.50
CA ASN A 560 1.93 -0.72 23.93
C ASN A 560 0.73 -1.33 24.67
N ALA A 561 -0.41 -1.51 24.00
CA ALA A 561 -1.57 -2.19 24.56
C ALA A 561 -1.39 -3.73 24.66
N GLY A 562 -0.28 -4.28 24.15
CA GLY A 562 0.07 -5.70 24.27
C GLY A 562 0.02 -6.50 22.97
N ALA A 563 -0.12 -5.85 21.81
CA ALA A 563 0.11 -6.49 20.53
C ALA A 563 1.61 -6.66 20.23
N SER A 564 1.97 -7.75 19.56
CA SER A 564 3.33 -8.00 19.07
C SER A 564 3.52 -7.49 17.63
N VAL A 565 2.44 -7.43 16.85
CA VAL A 565 2.45 -6.96 15.44
C VAL A 565 1.23 -6.09 15.18
N ALA A 566 1.42 -4.99 14.46
CA ALA A 566 0.39 -4.09 13.98
C ALA A 566 0.16 -4.32 12.47
N MET A 567 -1.04 -4.79 12.11
CA MET A 567 -1.38 -5.19 10.74
C MET A 567 -2.18 -4.10 10.03
N VAL A 568 -1.88 -3.89 8.74
CA VAL A 568 -2.53 -2.89 7.90
C VAL A 568 -3.24 -3.49 6.69
N TYR A 569 -4.36 -2.89 6.30
CA TYR A 569 -5.05 -3.14 5.03
C TYR A 569 -5.59 -1.83 4.47
N THR A 570 -6.68 -1.29 5.05
CA THR A 570 -7.39 -0.12 4.48
C THR A 570 -6.49 1.12 4.43
N GLY A 571 -5.57 1.25 5.40
CA GLY A 571 -4.53 2.27 5.36
C GLY A 571 -3.67 2.23 4.08
N MET A 572 -3.39 1.04 3.52
CA MET A 572 -2.67 0.90 2.24
C MET A 572 -3.56 1.23 1.04
N VAL A 573 -4.86 0.89 1.09
CA VAL A 573 -5.80 1.19 -0.01
C VAL A 573 -5.91 2.70 -0.22
N TYR A 574 -5.93 3.48 0.87
CA TYR A 574 -6.03 4.93 0.80
C TYR A 574 -4.69 5.65 0.77
N GLY A 575 -3.69 5.14 1.50
CA GLY A 575 -2.35 5.73 1.64
C GLY A 575 -1.29 5.21 0.67
N GLY A 576 -1.62 4.19 -0.13
CA GLY A 576 -0.77 3.62 -1.19
C GLY A 576 0.39 2.76 -0.69
N SER A 577 1.26 2.38 -1.64
CA SER A 577 2.39 1.45 -1.43
C SER A 577 3.45 1.97 -0.44
N GLY A 578 3.49 3.28 -0.20
CA GLY A 578 4.37 3.92 0.79
C GLY A 578 3.90 3.86 2.25
N THR A 579 2.75 3.24 2.52
CA THR A 579 2.11 3.29 3.85
C THR A 579 2.97 2.66 4.95
N ILE A 580 3.52 1.47 4.72
CA ILE A 580 4.33 0.77 5.74
C ILE A 580 5.62 1.52 6.01
N THR A 581 6.34 1.94 4.98
CA THR A 581 7.55 2.77 5.10
C THR A 581 7.29 4.03 5.92
N ARG A 582 6.15 4.70 5.69
CA ARG A 582 5.75 5.89 6.44
C ARG A 582 5.49 5.57 7.91
N ILE A 583 4.72 4.51 8.20
CA ILE A 583 4.43 4.08 9.57
C ILE A 583 5.74 3.82 10.33
N LYS A 584 6.66 3.06 9.75
CA LYS A 584 7.96 2.76 10.36
C LYS A 584 8.79 4.02 10.61
N LYS A 585 8.82 4.95 9.66
CA LYS A 585 9.49 6.25 9.84
C LYS A 585 8.92 7.01 11.03
N GLU A 586 7.60 7.18 11.08
CA GLU A 586 6.90 7.89 12.17
C GLU A 586 7.13 7.21 13.54
N MET A 587 7.23 5.87 13.58
CA MET A 587 7.58 5.14 14.79
C MET A 587 9.00 5.45 15.26
N ARG A 588 10.00 5.40 14.35
CA ARG A 588 11.39 5.72 14.71
C ARG A 588 11.53 7.14 15.24
N GLU A 589 10.88 8.11 14.58
CA GLU A 589 10.86 9.51 15.02
C GLU A 589 10.30 9.63 16.44
N LYS A 590 9.23 8.88 16.77
CA LYS A 590 8.64 8.90 18.12
C LYS A 590 9.50 8.20 19.18
N LEU A 591 10.19 7.11 18.82
CA LEU A 591 11.08 6.41 19.74
C LEU A 591 12.30 7.28 20.09
N ALA A 592 12.90 7.92 19.09
CA ALA A 592 14.02 8.86 19.30
C ALA A 592 13.62 10.06 20.19
N LEU A 593 12.38 10.54 20.10
CA LEU A 593 11.85 11.62 20.96
C LEU A 593 11.57 11.18 22.41
N LYS A 594 11.45 9.88 22.70
CA LYS A 594 11.29 9.38 24.07
C LYS A 594 12.63 9.21 24.78
N GLU A 595 13.71 9.06 24.01
CA GLU A 595 15.07 8.84 24.52
C GLU A 595 15.81 10.16 24.80
N ALA A 596 15.41 11.25 24.13
CA ALA A 596 15.90 12.62 24.34
C ALA A 596 15.07 13.36 25.39
#